data_AF-A0A1S3RD94-F1
#
_entry.id   AF-A0A1S3RD94-F1
#
_cell.length_a   1.000
_cell.length_b   1.000
_cell.length_c   1.000
_cell.angle_alpha   90.00
_cell.angle_beta   90.00
_cell.angle_gamma   90.00
#
_symmetry.space_group_name_H-M   'P 1'
#
loop_
_entity.id
_entity.type
_entity.pdbx_description
1 polymer ?
#
loop_
_entity_poly.entity_id
_entity_poly.type
_entity_poly.pdbx_seq_one_letter_code
_entity_poly.pdbx_strand_id
1 'polypeptide(L)'
;MKLFLMFLSSNLNFCVILPCLLQKLLQYRPFPKVMRCMTNTPVVVREGATVYATGTHAELEDGRLLEQLMASVGYCTEVEEDLIDAVTGLSGSGPAYAFTAVEALADGGVKMGLPRRLAIRLGAQALLGAAKMLLDSEQHPGQLKDNVCSPGGATIHALHVMESGGFRALLINAVEASCIRTRELQFLADQEKISPAAIKKTTLDKVLQQPGVGTGVSVRTGSGISLFSSSNPRHKK
;
A
#
# COMPACT_ATOMS: atom_id res chain seq x y z
N MET A 1 -7.05 -0.16 7.92
CA MET A 1 -6.16 -0.75 6.90
C MET A 1 -6.98 -1.05 5.65
N LYS A 2 -6.82 -0.27 4.57
CA LYS A 2 -7.42 -0.61 3.28
C LYS A 2 -6.48 -1.57 2.56
N LEU A 3 -6.81 -2.85 2.56
CA LEU A 3 -6.12 -3.89 1.83
C LEU A 3 -6.43 -3.70 0.34
N PHE A 4 -5.44 -3.33 -0.48
CA PHE A 4 -5.60 -3.20 -1.93
C PHE A 4 -5.25 -4.54 -2.58
N LEU A 5 -6.24 -5.35 -2.94
CA LEU A 5 -5.99 -6.58 -3.68
C LEU A 5 -5.93 -6.22 -5.17
N MET A 6 -4.73 -6.11 -5.73
CA MET A 6 -4.56 -5.95 -7.17
C MET A 6 -4.35 -7.34 -7.75
N PHE A 7 -5.13 -7.76 -8.74
CA PHE A 7 -4.85 -8.96 -9.54
C PHE A 7 -4.47 -8.50 -10.93
N LEU A 8 -3.25 -8.81 -11.37
CA LEU A 8 -2.81 -8.53 -12.74
C LEU A 8 -2.27 -9.81 -13.36
N SER A 9 -3.00 -10.29 -14.37
CA SER A 9 -2.71 -11.42 -15.25
C SER A 9 -3.05 -12.82 -14.73
N SER A 10 -3.45 -13.67 -15.69
CA SER A 10 -3.96 -15.05 -15.57
C SER A 10 -3.03 -16.04 -14.85
N ASN A 11 -1.81 -15.63 -14.49
CA ASN A 11 -0.79 -16.45 -13.81
C ASN A 11 -0.11 -15.75 -12.63
N LEU A 12 -0.44 -14.48 -12.31
CA LEU A 12 0.17 -13.73 -11.20
C LEU A 12 -0.90 -13.29 -10.20
N ASN A 13 -0.88 -13.92 -9.03
CA ASN A 13 -1.71 -13.51 -7.90
C ASN A 13 -0.92 -12.52 -7.04
N PHE A 14 -0.93 -11.25 -7.45
CA PHE A 14 -0.54 -10.15 -6.57
C PHE A 14 -1.49 -10.13 -5.38
N CYS A 15 -0.94 -10.10 -4.18
CA CYS A 15 -1.79 -10.32 -3.03
C CYS A 15 -1.21 -9.61 -1.80
N VAL A 16 -1.84 -8.49 -1.43
CA VAL A 16 -1.69 -7.89 -0.10
C VAL A 16 -2.29 -8.90 0.89
N ILE A 17 -1.47 -9.84 1.37
CA ILE A 17 -1.93 -11.00 2.13
C ILE A 17 -1.61 -10.87 3.61
N LEU A 18 -2.66 -11.07 4.40
CA LEU A 18 -2.65 -11.62 5.75
C LEU A 18 -2.16 -13.09 5.66
N PRO A 19 -1.00 -13.51 6.18
CA PRO A 19 -0.38 -14.84 6.04
C PRO A 19 -1.32 -16.06 5.93
N CYS A 20 -2.50 -16.03 6.57
CA CYS A 20 -3.59 -16.98 6.39
C CYS A 20 -4.03 -17.24 4.93
N LEU A 21 -3.87 -16.30 3.99
CA LEU A 21 -4.25 -16.53 2.58
C LEU A 21 -3.20 -17.38 1.83
N LEU A 22 -1.92 -17.37 2.23
CA LEU A 22 -0.91 -18.26 1.65
C LEU A 22 -1.25 -19.73 1.92
N GLN A 23 -1.63 -20.06 3.16
CA GLN A 23 -2.08 -21.40 3.53
C GLN A 23 -3.30 -21.84 2.70
N LYS A 24 -4.23 -20.92 2.42
CA LYS A 24 -5.39 -21.19 1.55
C LYS A 24 -4.96 -21.42 0.10
N LEU A 25 -4.06 -20.59 -0.44
CA LEU A 25 -3.61 -20.72 -1.83
C LEU A 25 -2.87 -22.04 -2.08
N LEU A 26 -2.10 -22.53 -1.10
CA LEU A 26 -1.44 -23.84 -1.16
C LEU A 26 -2.44 -25.01 -1.26
N GLN A 27 -3.68 -24.85 -0.76
CA GLN A 27 -4.73 -25.87 -0.91
C GLN A 27 -5.28 -25.96 -2.34
N TYR A 28 -5.19 -24.88 -3.12
CA TYR A 28 -5.73 -24.80 -4.48
C TYR A 28 -4.66 -24.97 -5.56
N ARG A 29 -3.42 -24.55 -5.29
CA ARG A 29 -2.27 -24.70 -6.20
C ARG A 29 -1.05 -25.17 -5.42
N PRO A 30 -0.32 -26.19 -5.92
CA PRO A 30 0.85 -26.75 -5.24
C PRO A 30 2.06 -25.80 -5.23
N PHE A 31 2.19 -24.91 -6.22
CA PHE A 31 3.28 -23.95 -6.34
C PHE A 31 2.74 -22.52 -6.57
N PRO A 32 2.12 -21.88 -5.56
CA PRO A 32 1.58 -20.55 -5.72
C PRO A 32 2.69 -19.51 -5.66
N LYS A 33 2.80 -18.70 -6.71
CA LYS A 33 3.61 -17.48 -6.70
C LYS A 33 2.89 -16.43 -5.85
N VAL A 34 3.49 -16.05 -4.71
CA VAL A 34 2.91 -15.10 -3.75
C VAL A 34 3.98 -14.10 -3.34
N MET A 35 3.58 -12.85 -3.20
CA MET A 35 4.40 -11.79 -2.63
C MET A 35 3.56 -11.07 -1.58
N ARG A 36 4.12 -10.79 -0.42
CA ARG A 36 3.47 -9.98 0.61
C ARG A 36 3.94 -8.55 0.41
N CYS A 37 3.00 -7.62 0.21
CA CYS A 37 3.33 -6.21 0.17
C CYS A 37 2.55 -5.42 1.21
N MET A 38 3.18 -4.35 1.66
CA MET A 38 2.59 -3.36 2.54
C MET A 38 2.77 -2.01 1.87
N THR A 39 1.68 -1.25 1.77
CA THR A 39 1.68 0.13 1.27
C THR A 39 0.85 1.03 2.18
N ASN A 40 0.84 2.33 1.91
CA ASN A 40 0.10 3.32 2.67
C ASN A 40 -0.83 4.17 1.80
N THR A 41 -1.70 4.96 2.43
CA THR A 41 -2.74 5.74 1.72
C THR A 41 -2.21 6.82 0.76
N PRO A 42 -1.03 7.44 0.95
CA PRO A 42 -0.45 8.41 0.02
C PRO A 42 -0.18 7.91 -1.42
N VAL A 43 -0.35 6.61 -1.73
CA VAL A 43 -0.34 6.12 -3.12
C VAL A 43 -1.33 6.87 -4.02
N VAL A 44 -2.41 7.40 -3.46
CA VAL A 44 -3.42 8.19 -4.20
C VAL A 44 -2.86 9.50 -4.77
N VAL A 45 -1.80 10.05 -4.17
CA VAL A 45 -1.07 11.22 -4.65
C VAL A 45 0.29 10.87 -5.22
N ARG A 46 0.55 9.57 -5.48
CA ARG A 46 1.81 9.02 -5.98
C ARG A 46 3.03 9.24 -5.08
N GLU A 47 2.80 9.42 -3.79
CA GLU A 47 3.85 9.58 -2.77
C GLU A 47 3.74 8.45 -1.73
N GLY A 48 3.36 7.26 -2.18
CA GLY A 48 3.27 6.07 -1.33
C GLY A 48 4.63 5.59 -0.85
N ALA A 49 4.63 4.85 0.25
CA ALA A 49 5.79 4.06 0.69
C ALA A 49 5.36 2.60 0.73
N THR A 50 5.98 1.79 -0.12
CA THR A 50 5.65 0.38 -0.31
C THR A 50 6.87 -0.48 -0.02
N VAL A 51 6.67 -1.57 0.72
CA VAL A 51 7.66 -2.64 0.82
C VAL A 51 7.03 -3.95 0.39
N TYR A 52 7.85 -4.87 -0.11
CA TYR A 52 7.40 -6.22 -0.42
C TYR A 52 8.43 -7.28 -0.04
N ALA A 53 7.93 -8.49 0.25
CA ALA A 53 8.73 -9.70 0.43
C ALA A 53 8.23 -10.78 -0.54
N THR A 54 9.15 -11.51 -1.15
CA THR A 54 8.83 -12.58 -2.10
C THR A 54 8.65 -13.92 -1.40
N GLY A 55 7.58 -14.64 -1.75
CA GLY A 55 7.36 -16.01 -1.27
C GLY A 55 8.23 -17.05 -1.98
N THR A 56 8.26 -18.27 -1.46
CA THR A 56 9.19 -19.35 -1.87
C THR A 56 9.18 -19.70 -3.35
N HIS A 57 8.04 -19.53 -4.04
CA HIS A 57 7.89 -19.88 -5.45
C HIS A 57 7.86 -18.67 -6.39
N ALA A 58 8.00 -17.45 -5.85
CA ALA A 58 8.08 -16.24 -6.67
C ALA A 58 9.46 -16.16 -7.33
N GLU A 59 9.49 -15.78 -8.60
CA GLU A 59 10.73 -15.58 -9.35
C GLU A 59 11.20 -14.13 -9.24
N LEU A 60 12.49 -13.90 -9.53
CA LEU A 60 13.08 -12.55 -9.53
C LEU A 60 12.34 -11.57 -10.46
N GLU A 61 11.82 -12.06 -11.59
CA GLU A 61 11.04 -11.27 -12.54
C GLU A 61 9.71 -10.79 -11.95
N ASP A 62 9.09 -11.60 -11.07
CA ASP A 62 7.84 -11.27 -10.41
C ASP A 62 8.04 -10.09 -9.44
N GLY A 63 9.15 -10.11 -8.68
CA GLY A 63 9.55 -9.03 -7.78
C GLY A 63 9.84 -7.72 -8.54
N ARG A 64 10.63 -7.80 -9.62
CA ARG A 64 10.93 -6.64 -10.48
C ARG A 64 9.66 -6.03 -11.09
N LEU A 65 8.70 -6.86 -11.51
CA LEU A 65 7.43 -6.38 -12.03
C LEU A 65 6.63 -5.65 -10.95
N LEU A 66 6.60 -6.19 -9.72
CA LEU A 66 5.94 -5.53 -8.58
C LEU A 66 6.59 -4.18 -8.28
N GLU A 67 7.91 -4.14 -8.22
CA GLU A 67 8.67 -2.93 -7.94
C GLU A 67 8.41 -1.85 -9.00
N GLN A 68 8.46 -2.20 -10.29
CA GLN A 68 8.14 -1.27 -11.39
C GLN A 68 6.71 -0.72 -11.31
N LEU A 69 5.76 -1.57 -10.95
CA LEU A 69 4.36 -1.21 -10.82
C LEU A 69 4.15 -0.25 -9.64
N MET A 70 4.71 -0.57 -8.49
CA MET A 70 4.57 0.23 -7.27
C MET A 70 5.39 1.52 -7.32
N ALA A 71 6.51 1.53 -8.07
CA ALA A 71 7.29 2.73 -8.35
C ALA A 71 6.47 3.82 -9.07
N SER A 72 5.39 3.46 -9.78
CA SER A 72 4.51 4.43 -10.43
C SER A 72 3.63 5.23 -9.45
N VAL A 73 3.50 4.75 -8.21
CA VAL A 73 2.64 5.33 -7.16
C VAL A 73 3.41 5.71 -5.88
N GLY A 74 4.73 5.62 -5.88
CA GLY A 74 5.58 6.04 -4.77
C GLY A 74 6.88 5.25 -4.66
N TYR A 75 7.52 5.32 -3.50
CA TYR A 75 8.72 4.53 -3.18
C TYR A 75 8.35 3.05 -3.02
N CYS A 76 9.17 2.17 -3.61
CA CYS A 76 9.05 0.73 -3.44
C CYS A 76 10.43 0.10 -3.26
N THR A 77 10.53 -0.86 -2.32
CA THR A 77 11.75 -1.65 -2.13
C THR A 77 11.40 -3.05 -1.61
N GLU A 78 12.25 -4.01 -1.94
CA GLU A 78 12.22 -5.34 -1.34
C GLU A 78 12.74 -5.29 0.10
N VAL A 79 12.15 -6.10 0.99
CA VAL A 79 12.57 -6.29 2.38
C VAL A 79 12.33 -7.74 2.79
N GLU A 80 13.02 -8.16 3.85
CA GLU A 80 12.69 -9.42 4.53
C GLU A 80 11.29 -9.38 5.16
N GLU A 81 10.59 -10.52 5.15
CA GLU A 81 9.20 -10.59 5.59
C GLU A 81 9.01 -10.21 7.07
N ASP A 82 9.99 -10.52 7.91
CA ASP A 82 9.99 -10.21 9.34
C ASP A 82 10.02 -8.70 9.65
N LEU A 83 10.46 -7.88 8.70
CA LEU A 83 10.48 -6.42 8.81
C LEU A 83 9.13 -5.78 8.46
N ILE A 84 8.23 -6.47 7.75
CA ILE A 84 6.98 -5.88 7.25
C ILE A 84 6.09 -5.36 8.39
N ASP A 85 6.07 -6.03 9.54
CA ASP A 85 5.28 -5.59 10.70
C ASP A 85 5.84 -4.29 11.30
N ALA A 86 7.17 -4.14 11.32
CA ALA A 86 7.82 -2.90 11.77
C ALA A 86 7.57 -1.76 10.77
N VAL A 87 7.64 -2.04 9.46
CA VAL A 87 7.28 -1.08 8.42
C VAL A 87 5.82 -0.64 8.56
N THR A 88 4.92 -1.55 8.99
CA THR A 88 3.52 -1.23 9.30
C THR A 88 3.38 -0.16 10.37
N GLY A 89 4.15 -0.28 11.45
CA GLY A 89 4.19 0.75 12.48
C GLY A 89 4.75 2.09 12.00
N LEU A 90 5.72 2.08 11.08
CA LEU A 90 6.36 3.29 10.61
C LEU A 90 5.62 3.97 9.46
N SER A 91 5.59 3.37 8.27
CA SER A 91 5.09 4.01 7.04
C SER A 91 3.60 3.76 6.81
N GLY A 92 3.04 2.70 7.40
CA GLY A 92 1.64 2.33 7.24
C GLY A 92 0.73 3.22 8.08
N SER A 93 1.06 3.30 9.37
CA SER A 93 0.42 4.20 10.33
C SER A 93 0.97 5.63 10.27
N GLY A 94 2.16 5.83 9.68
CA GLY A 94 2.84 7.12 9.53
C GLY A 94 1.99 8.29 9.05
N PRO A 95 1.17 8.15 7.97
CA PRO A 95 0.28 9.22 7.53
C PRO A 95 -0.69 9.71 8.60
N ALA A 96 -1.19 8.82 9.47
CA ALA A 96 -2.06 9.22 10.57
C ALA A 96 -1.30 10.09 11.59
N TYR A 97 -0.05 9.75 11.91
CA TYR A 97 0.79 10.56 12.79
C TYR A 97 1.04 11.95 12.20
N ALA A 98 1.30 12.02 10.90
CA ALA A 98 1.49 13.29 10.19
C ALA A 98 0.22 14.15 10.20
N PHE A 99 -0.96 13.56 9.98
CA PHE A 99 -2.23 14.30 10.05
C PHE A 99 -2.50 14.85 11.45
N THR A 100 -2.29 14.04 12.50
CA THR A 100 -2.40 14.50 13.90
C THR A 100 -1.43 15.65 14.18
N ALA A 101 -0.20 15.58 13.66
CA ALA A 101 0.78 16.65 13.83
C ALA A 101 0.35 17.94 13.11
N VAL A 102 -0.15 17.87 11.87
CA VAL A 102 -0.65 19.05 11.14
C VAL A 102 -1.85 19.68 11.85
N GLU A 103 -2.75 18.87 12.38
CA GLU A 103 -3.89 19.34 13.17
C GLU A 103 -3.44 20.12 14.40
N ALA A 104 -2.52 19.55 15.20
CA ALA A 104 -1.97 20.20 16.38
C ALA A 104 -1.15 21.47 16.04
N LEU A 105 -0.36 21.45 14.97
CA LEU A 105 0.36 22.63 14.48
C LEU A 105 -0.61 23.73 14.04
N ALA A 106 -1.72 23.37 13.39
CA ALA A 106 -2.75 24.32 13.00
C ALA A 106 -3.46 24.92 14.22
N ASP A 107 -3.76 24.13 15.25
CA ASP A 107 -4.29 24.62 16.53
C ASP A 107 -3.33 25.61 17.19
N GLY A 108 -2.04 25.28 17.24
CA GLY A 108 -1.00 26.19 17.73
C GLY A 108 -0.94 27.49 16.93
N GLY A 109 -1.00 27.42 15.60
CA GLY A 109 -1.05 28.59 14.73
C GLY A 109 -2.28 29.48 14.99
N VAL A 110 -3.45 28.88 15.16
CA VAL A 110 -4.69 29.60 15.49
C VAL A 110 -4.61 30.25 16.87
N LYS A 111 -4.04 29.55 17.86
CA LYS A 111 -3.79 30.11 19.20
C LYS A 111 -2.90 31.35 19.14
N MET A 112 -1.99 31.42 18.16
CA MET A 112 -1.12 32.58 17.92
C MET A 112 -1.71 33.60 16.92
N GLY A 113 -2.98 33.46 16.52
CA GLY A 113 -3.71 34.44 15.73
C GLY A 113 -3.79 34.17 14.22
N LEU A 114 -3.32 33.02 13.73
CA LEU A 114 -3.46 32.68 12.32
C LEU A 114 -4.90 32.24 11.98
N PRO A 115 -5.43 32.58 10.79
CA PRO A 115 -6.65 31.95 10.28
C PRO A 115 -6.45 30.43 10.10
N ARG A 116 -7.43 29.64 10.54
CA ARG A 116 -7.39 28.16 10.49
C ARG A 116 -6.93 27.59 9.15
N ARG A 117 -7.51 28.09 8.05
CA ARG A 117 -7.18 27.63 6.68
C ARG A 117 -5.72 27.88 6.33
N LEU A 118 -5.18 29.04 6.73
CA LEU A 118 -3.77 29.39 6.49
C LEU A 118 -2.86 28.50 7.35
N ALA A 119 -3.20 28.31 8.63
CA ALA A 119 -2.42 27.49 9.55
C ALA A 119 -2.28 26.03 9.06
N ILE A 120 -3.38 25.41 8.62
CA ILE A 120 -3.36 24.06 8.02
C ILE A 120 -2.44 24.03 6.78
N ARG A 121 -2.58 25.01 5.88
CA ARG A 121 -1.79 25.05 4.64
C ARG A 121 -0.30 25.20 4.92
N LEU A 122 0.08 26.09 5.83
CA LEU A 122 1.48 26.31 6.21
C LEU A 122 2.08 25.09 6.92
N GLY A 123 1.34 24.47 7.86
CA GLY A 123 1.80 23.28 8.56
C GLY A 123 2.02 22.09 7.61
N ALA A 124 1.08 21.82 6.71
CA ALA A 124 1.21 20.77 5.71
C ALA A 124 2.38 21.02 4.75
N GLN A 125 2.56 22.27 4.28
CA GLN A 125 3.66 22.63 3.39
C GLN A 125 5.03 22.50 4.07
N ALA A 126 5.13 22.86 5.35
CA ALA A 126 6.36 22.73 6.14
C ALA A 126 6.78 21.26 6.28
N LEU A 127 5.85 20.36 6.61
CA LEU A 127 6.16 18.93 6.71
C LEU A 127 6.54 18.33 5.35
N LEU A 128 5.83 18.68 4.27
CA LEU A 128 6.17 18.22 2.92
C LEU A 128 7.58 18.67 2.52
N GLY A 129 7.92 19.94 2.75
CA GLY A 129 9.24 20.48 2.44
C GLY A 129 10.35 19.82 3.25
N ALA A 130 10.15 19.66 4.56
CA ALA A 130 11.13 19.03 5.43
C ALA A 130 11.39 17.56 5.06
N ALA A 131 10.33 16.78 4.77
CA ALA A 131 10.46 15.40 4.34
C ALA A 131 11.21 15.31 3.00
N LYS A 132 10.86 16.17 2.03
CA LYS A 132 11.54 16.22 0.74
C LYS A 132 13.03 16.58 0.86
N MET A 133 13.36 17.57 1.70
CA MET A 133 14.76 17.92 1.97
C MET A 133 15.57 16.76 2.53
N LEU A 134 14.97 15.92 3.39
CA LEU A 134 15.64 14.75 3.92
C LEU A 134 15.83 13.66 2.85
N LEU A 135 14.84 13.43 1.98
CA LEU A 135 14.93 12.43 0.91
C LEU A 135 15.97 12.80 -0.16
N ASP A 136 16.14 14.09 -0.43
CA ASP A 136 17.09 14.61 -1.43
C ASP A 136 18.50 14.85 -0.84
N SER A 137 18.71 14.60 0.46
CA SER A 137 19.97 14.91 1.17
C SER A 137 20.66 13.66 1.70
N GLU A 138 21.99 13.66 1.69
CA GLU A 138 22.81 12.65 2.38
C GLU A 138 23.07 13.03 3.86
N GLN A 139 22.55 14.16 4.34
CA GLN A 139 22.76 14.63 5.70
C GLN A 139 21.87 13.91 6.71
N HIS A 140 22.41 13.66 7.91
CA HIS A 140 21.63 13.15 9.03
C HIS A 140 20.48 14.12 9.40
N PRO A 141 19.26 13.66 9.73
CA PRO A 141 18.13 14.53 10.09
C PRO A 141 18.42 15.46 11.26
N GLY A 142 19.29 15.06 12.19
CA GLY A 142 19.79 15.92 13.27
C GLY A 142 20.55 17.14 12.75
N GLN A 143 21.36 16.98 11.70
CA GLN A 143 22.09 18.08 11.07
C GLN A 143 21.15 19.04 10.35
N LEU A 144 20.16 18.52 9.60
CA LEU A 144 19.15 19.34 8.95
C LEU A 144 18.35 20.17 9.97
N LYS A 145 18.01 19.56 11.12
CA LYS A 145 17.39 20.27 12.26
C LYS A 145 18.30 21.39 12.79
N ASP A 146 19.59 21.11 12.99
CA ASP A 146 20.54 22.11 13.50
C ASP A 146 20.73 23.27 12.52
N ASN A 147 20.71 23.01 11.21
CA ASN A 147 20.80 24.04 10.17
C ASN A 147 19.61 25.02 10.19
N VAL A 148 18.46 24.62 10.74
CA VAL A 148 17.28 25.50 10.94
C VAL A 148 17.37 26.28 12.27
N CYS A 149 18.19 25.83 13.21
CA CYS A 149 18.32 26.42 14.55
C CYS A 149 19.41 27.49 14.59
N SER A 150 19.01 28.76 14.53
CA SER A 150 19.94 29.84 14.83
C SER A 150 20.26 29.91 16.34
N PRO A 151 21.49 30.29 16.74
CA PRO A 151 21.85 30.47 18.14
C PRO A 151 20.91 31.46 18.84
N GLY A 152 20.27 31.03 19.94
CA GLY A 152 19.30 31.84 20.68
C GLY A 152 17.96 32.11 19.96
N GLY A 153 17.74 31.50 18.79
CA GLY A 153 16.56 31.74 17.96
C GLY A 153 15.25 31.13 18.50
N ALA A 154 14.15 31.43 17.82
CA ALA A 154 12.83 30.90 18.19
C ALA A 154 12.75 29.37 18.09
N THR A 155 13.39 28.78 17.07
CA THR A 155 13.34 27.32 16.82
C THR A 155 13.90 26.51 17.98
N ILE A 156 15.04 26.92 18.55
CA ILE A 156 15.67 26.16 19.64
C ILE A 156 14.84 26.20 20.94
N HIS A 157 14.15 27.32 21.20
CA HIS A 157 13.21 27.42 22.33
C HIS A 157 11.99 26.52 22.13
N ALA A 158 11.44 26.43 20.91
CA ALA A 158 10.35 25.53 20.60
C ALA A 158 10.77 24.06 20.75
N LEU A 159 11.95 23.69 20.23
CA LEU A 159 12.49 22.34 20.36
C LEU A 159 12.69 21.95 21.84
N HIS A 160 13.18 22.87 22.68
CA HIS A 160 13.34 22.59 24.11
C HIS A 160 12.02 22.20 24.80
N VAL A 161 10.91 22.87 24.47
CA VAL A 161 9.57 22.51 24.99
C VAL A 161 9.10 21.16 24.45
N MET A 162 9.36 20.86 23.16
CA MET A 162 9.03 19.56 22.57
C MET A 162 9.79 18.41 23.25
N GLU A 163 11.08 18.58 23.52
CA GLU A 163 11.88 17.58 24.23
C GLU A 163 11.42 17.41 25.69
N SER A 164 11.07 18.51 26.37
CA SER A 164 10.53 18.47 27.73
C SER A 164 9.20 17.69 27.81
N GLY A 165 8.41 17.71 26.75
CA GLY A 165 7.18 16.93 26.61
C GLY A 165 7.39 15.48 26.15
N GLY A 166 8.64 15.04 25.92
CA GLY A 166 8.93 13.68 25.48
C GLY A 166 8.51 13.39 24.03
N PHE A 167 8.55 14.38 23.15
CA PHE A 167 8.09 14.26 21.76
C PHE A 167 8.67 13.04 21.02
N ARG A 168 9.97 12.78 21.17
CA ARG A 168 10.64 11.63 20.54
C ARG A 168 10.12 10.30 21.07
N ALA A 169 9.97 10.19 22.39
CA ALA A 169 9.49 8.99 23.04
C ALA A 169 8.07 8.63 22.57
N LEU A 170 7.19 9.62 22.40
CA LEU A 170 5.83 9.40 21.91
C LEU A 170 5.81 8.79 20.49
N LEU A 171 6.67 9.27 19.59
CA LEU A 171 6.76 8.72 18.24
C LEU A 171 7.32 7.29 18.23
N ILE A 172 8.34 7.02 19.06
CA ILE A 172 8.91 5.67 19.22
C ILE A 172 7.83 4.71 19.74
N ASN A 173 7.12 5.09 20.80
CA ASN A 173 6.06 4.28 21.39
C ASN A 173 4.88 4.06 20.41
N ALA A 174 4.57 5.04 19.56
CA ALA A 174 3.51 4.90 18.56
C ALA A 174 3.85 3.82 17.51
N VAL A 175 5.10 3.83 17.01
CA VAL A 175 5.59 2.82 16.07
C VAL A 175 5.61 1.43 16.73
N GLU A 176 6.12 1.34 17.96
CA GLU A 176 6.16 0.10 18.73
C GLU A 176 4.74 -0.48 18.93
N ALA A 177 3.80 0.33 19.44
CA ALA A 177 2.43 -0.11 19.69
C ALA A 177 1.73 -0.58 18.41
N SER A 178 1.95 0.12 17.28
CA SER A 178 1.39 -0.28 15.99
C SER A 178 2.00 -1.59 15.47
N CYS A 179 3.31 -1.81 15.67
CA CYS A 179 3.99 -3.05 15.30
C CYS A 179 3.50 -4.23 16.15
N ILE A 180 3.46 -4.07 17.48
CA ILE A 180 2.95 -5.09 18.41
C ILE A 180 1.52 -5.48 18.05
N ARG A 181 0.65 -4.49 17.83
CA ARG A 181 -0.74 -4.76 17.46
C ARG A 181 -0.86 -5.50 16.13
N THR A 182 0.00 -5.20 15.17
CA THR A 182 0.04 -5.90 13.87
C THR A 182 0.38 -7.37 14.06
N ARG A 183 1.38 -7.68 14.91
CA ARG A 183 1.76 -9.05 15.28
C ARG A 183 0.65 -9.79 16.02
N GLU A 184 -0.02 -9.13 16.96
CA GLU A 184 -1.17 -9.72 17.67
C GLU A 184 -2.30 -10.09 16.71
N LEU A 185 -2.67 -9.17 15.80
CA LEU A 185 -3.70 -9.42 14.80
C LEU A 185 -3.31 -10.57 13.88
N GLN A 186 -2.02 -10.67 13.54
CA GLN A 186 -1.50 -11.76 12.73
C GLN A 186 -1.64 -13.11 13.44
N PHE A 187 -1.19 -13.17 14.69
CA PHE A 187 -1.28 -14.37 15.52
C PHE A 187 -2.73 -14.85 15.70
N LEU A 188 -3.67 -13.91 15.93
CA LEU A 188 -5.09 -14.24 16.03
C LEU A 188 -5.66 -14.80 14.73
N ALA A 189 -5.26 -14.23 13.58
CA ALA A 189 -5.70 -14.69 12.28
C ALA A 189 -5.19 -16.11 11.97
N ASP A 190 -3.97 -16.44 12.41
CA ASP A 190 -3.38 -17.78 12.23
C ASP A 190 -4.06 -18.84 13.11
N GLN A 191 -4.68 -18.44 14.22
CA GLN A 191 -5.45 -19.34 15.09
C GLN A 191 -6.89 -19.59 14.61
N GLU A 192 -7.43 -18.77 13.72
CA GLU A 192 -8.76 -18.98 13.17
C GLU A 192 -8.79 -20.26 12.34
N LYS A 193 -9.32 -21.36 12.91
CA LYS A 193 -9.70 -22.55 12.15
C LYS A 193 -10.79 -22.17 11.15
N ILE A 194 -10.39 -21.99 9.89
CA ILE A 194 -11.33 -21.75 8.79
C ILE A 194 -12.25 -22.97 8.67
N SER A 195 -13.54 -22.79 8.96
CA SER A 195 -14.50 -23.88 8.77
C SER A 195 -14.65 -24.19 7.26
N PRO A 196 -14.73 -25.47 6.86
CA PRO A 196 -14.93 -25.85 5.46
C PRO A 196 -16.19 -25.25 4.82
N ALA A 197 -17.17 -24.84 5.65
CA ALA A 197 -18.43 -24.25 5.23
C ALA A 197 -18.30 -22.77 4.80
N ALA A 198 -17.36 -22.00 5.36
CA ALA A 198 -17.12 -20.61 4.98
C ALA A 198 -16.51 -20.49 3.57
N ILE A 199 -15.79 -21.52 3.14
CA ILE A 199 -15.15 -21.60 1.82
C ILE A 199 -16.22 -21.73 0.72
N LYS A 200 -17.19 -22.63 0.86
CA LYS A 200 -18.23 -22.86 -0.16
C LYS A 200 -19.11 -21.64 -0.45
N LYS A 201 -19.35 -20.78 0.54
CA LYS A 201 -20.27 -19.64 0.41
C LYS A 201 -19.69 -18.45 -0.35
N THR A 202 -18.35 -18.37 -0.45
CA THR A 202 -17.68 -17.26 -1.15
C THR A 202 -17.40 -17.59 -2.63
N THR A 203 -17.28 -18.88 -2.97
CA THR A 203 -16.72 -19.34 -4.25
C THR A 203 -17.74 -19.58 -5.38
N LEU A 204 -19.04 -19.73 -5.10
CA LEU A 204 -20.04 -19.98 -6.16
C LEU A 204 -20.83 -18.73 -6.57
N ASP A 205 -21.31 -17.93 -5.62
CA ASP A 205 -22.30 -16.89 -5.94
C ASP A 205 -21.71 -15.63 -6.60
N LYS A 206 -20.41 -15.34 -6.42
CA LYS A 206 -19.79 -14.11 -6.96
C LYS A 206 -18.96 -14.33 -8.23
N VAL A 207 -18.52 -15.55 -8.50
CA VAL A 207 -17.75 -15.88 -9.72
C VAL A 207 -18.69 -16.21 -10.90
N LEU A 208 -19.87 -16.77 -10.63
CA LEU A 208 -20.88 -17.06 -11.66
C LEU A 208 -21.79 -15.87 -12.02
N GLN A 209 -21.66 -14.73 -11.34
CA GLN A 209 -22.46 -13.52 -11.60
C GLN A 209 -21.76 -12.47 -12.49
N GLN A 210 -20.73 -12.85 -13.25
CA GLN A 210 -20.27 -12.01 -14.36
C GLN A 210 -20.86 -12.53 -15.69
N PRO A 211 -21.89 -11.87 -16.26
CA PRO A 211 -22.37 -12.21 -17.58
C PRO A 211 -21.37 -11.68 -18.62
N GLY A 212 -20.54 -12.55 -19.18
CA GLY A 212 -19.73 -12.15 -20.33
C GLY A 212 -18.47 -12.94 -20.65
N VAL A 213 -18.49 -14.27 -20.71
CA VAL A 213 -17.60 -15.02 -21.62
C VAL A 213 -18.38 -16.18 -22.21
N GLY A 214 -18.91 -15.95 -23.42
CA GLY A 214 -19.59 -16.96 -24.22
C GLY A 214 -18.67 -18.12 -24.56
N THR A 215 -19.27 -19.29 -24.53
CA THR A 215 -18.72 -20.63 -24.75
C THR A 215 -18.00 -20.83 -26.09
N GLY A 216 -16.80 -21.42 -26.02
CA GLY A 216 -16.41 -22.58 -26.85
C GLY A 216 -16.03 -22.33 -28.31
N VAL A 217 -14.72 -22.25 -28.57
CA VAL A 217 -14.13 -22.44 -29.91
C VAL A 217 -13.72 -23.91 -30.09
N SER A 218 -14.20 -24.47 -31.21
CA SER A 218 -13.66 -25.56 -32.05
C SER A 218 -13.84 -27.04 -31.64
N VAL A 219 -14.59 -27.77 -32.48
CA VAL A 219 -14.09 -28.98 -33.18
C VAL A 219 -14.70 -29.03 -34.60
N ARG A 220 -13.85 -29.09 -35.63
CA ARG A 220 -14.22 -29.43 -37.01
C ARG A 220 -14.38 -30.94 -37.17
N THR A 221 -15.48 -31.41 -37.76
CA THR A 221 -15.50 -32.61 -38.64
C THR A 221 -16.65 -32.51 -39.64
N GLY A 222 -16.34 -32.69 -40.94
CA GLY A 222 -17.14 -33.50 -41.88
C GLY A 222 -18.38 -32.92 -42.56
N SER A 223 -18.27 -32.83 -43.88
CA SER A 223 -19.32 -32.99 -44.92
C SER A 223 -20.15 -31.75 -45.28
N GLY A 224 -20.35 -31.62 -46.60
CA GLY A 224 -20.58 -30.36 -47.29
C GLY A 224 -22.03 -29.94 -47.39
N ILE A 225 -22.22 -28.72 -47.89
CA ILE A 225 -23.12 -28.36 -48.98
C ILE A 225 -22.59 -27.04 -49.56
N SER A 226 -22.29 -27.08 -50.85
CA SER A 226 -22.04 -25.92 -51.71
C SER A 226 -23.37 -25.21 -51.98
N LEU A 227 -23.36 -23.87 -52.06
CA LEU A 227 -24.20 -23.12 -53.00
C LEU A 227 -23.70 -21.67 -53.10
N PHE A 228 -22.89 -21.42 -54.13
CA PHE A 228 -22.70 -20.11 -54.74
C PHE A 228 -23.99 -19.66 -55.44
N SER A 229 -24.33 -18.36 -55.33
CA SER A 229 -25.14 -17.58 -56.29
C SER A 229 -25.36 -16.17 -55.72
N SER A 230 -24.45 -15.21 -55.95
CA SER A 230 -24.59 -14.08 -56.90
C SER A 230 -25.74 -13.10 -56.65
N SER A 231 -25.42 -11.84 -56.28
CA SER A 231 -25.67 -10.62 -57.11
C SER A 231 -25.57 -9.29 -56.33
N ASN A 232 -24.47 -8.56 -56.57
CA ASN A 232 -24.23 -7.10 -56.73
C ASN A 232 -24.82 -6.00 -55.77
N PRO A 233 -24.12 -4.84 -55.66
CA PRO A 233 -24.20 -3.87 -54.57
C PRO A 233 -25.10 -2.67 -54.87
N ARG A 234 -25.37 -1.85 -53.84
CA ARG A 234 -25.61 -0.41 -54.04
C ARG A 234 -25.36 0.43 -52.77
N HIS A 235 -24.44 1.38 -52.91
CA HIS A 235 -24.26 2.59 -52.10
C HIS A 235 -25.56 3.41 -51.97
N LYS A 236 -25.75 4.09 -50.84
CA LYS A 236 -25.75 5.58 -50.75
C LYS A 236 -25.97 6.08 -49.31
N LYS A 237 -25.10 7.05 -48.95
CA LYS A 237 -25.22 8.16 -48.00
C LYS A 237 -25.50 7.86 -46.53
#